data_AF-A0A7V3CZD5-F1
#
_entry.id   AF-A0A7V3CZD5-F1
#
_cell.length_a   1.000
_cell.length_b   1.000
_cell.length_c   1.000
_cell.angle_alpha   90.00
_cell.angle_beta   90.00
_cell.angle_gamma   90.00
#
_symmetry.space_group_name_H-M   'P 1'
#
loop_
_entity.id
_entity.type
_entity.pdbx_description
1 polymer ?
#
loop_
_entity_poly.entity_id
_entity_poly.type
_entity_poly.pdbx_seq_one_letter_code
_entity_poly.pdbx_strand_id
1 'polypeptide(L)'
;MLAVVSILSKLVDFGIEPIVFREFSKNNKTFHLFNSGINLRFILYLILVAGFNITAPFLSLSSKEILLSNILFFTIIFSAKTFVIRELLSTPFKVNLKMHYPMFLSLLDNIILLFMIVLMKFMKDPLLYFTIAYTISNIPGFILSFYFLKKKFGYKYEFTLEHSQWLLKESLPMFGFVVLTNIFLQIDIVILNALKGSYEVGIYSAGVRLT
;
A
#
# COMPACT_ATOMS: atom_id res chain seq x y z
N MET A 1 0.10 -11.09 -11.16
CA MET A 1 -0.20 -9.64 -11.15
C MET A 1 -0.32 -9.07 -9.73
N LEU A 2 -1.24 -9.54 -8.89
CA LEU A 2 -1.38 -9.03 -7.50
C LEU A 2 -0.08 -9.09 -6.69
N ALA A 3 0.65 -10.21 -6.74
CA ALA A 3 1.93 -10.36 -6.04
C ALA A 3 3.00 -9.36 -6.54
N VAL A 4 3.08 -9.16 -7.87
CA VAL A 4 4.02 -8.21 -8.48
C VAL A 4 3.71 -6.79 -8.03
N VAL A 5 2.44 -6.39 -8.07
CA VAL A 5 2.00 -5.06 -7.60
C VAL A 5 2.29 -4.90 -6.11
N SER A 6 2.08 -5.94 -5.29
CA SER A 6 2.35 -5.90 -3.85
C SER A 6 3.85 -5.81 -3.51
N ILE A 7 4.73 -6.40 -4.32
CA ILE A 7 6.19 -6.28 -4.15
C ILE A 7 6.61 -4.87 -4.55
N LEU A 8 6.17 -4.43 -5.73
CA LEU A 8 6.49 -3.11 -6.26
C LEU A 8 5.95 -2.00 -5.34
N SER A 9 4.77 -2.15 -4.73
CA SER A 9 4.23 -1.14 -3.81
C SER A 9 5.12 -0.86 -2.60
N LYS A 10 5.93 -1.85 -2.15
CA LYS A 10 6.88 -1.65 -1.04
C LYS A 10 7.99 -0.66 -1.39
N LEU A 11 8.34 -0.52 -2.67
CA LEU A 11 9.30 0.49 -3.13
C LEU A 11 8.77 1.91 -2.94
N VAL A 12 7.44 2.09 -2.97
CA VAL A 12 6.80 3.40 -2.78
C VAL A 12 6.70 3.76 -1.30
N ASP A 13 6.47 2.78 -0.43
CA ASP A 13 6.45 2.98 1.02
C ASP A 13 7.82 3.45 1.54
N PHE A 14 8.89 2.83 1.02
CA PHE A 14 10.31 3.08 1.29
C PHE A 14 10.66 3.21 2.79
N GLY A 15 9.84 2.65 3.70
CA GLY A 15 10.05 2.79 5.14
C GLY A 15 9.80 4.21 5.68
N ILE A 16 9.07 5.05 4.94
CA ILE A 16 8.80 6.45 5.31
C ILE A 16 7.84 6.54 6.52
N GLU A 17 6.86 5.64 6.61
CA GLU A 17 5.80 5.73 7.63
C GLU A 17 6.35 5.63 9.07
N PRO A 18 7.22 4.66 9.43
CA PRO A 18 7.78 4.61 10.78
C PRO A 18 8.55 5.87 11.17
N ILE A 19 9.27 6.49 10.23
CA ILE A 19 10.02 7.73 10.47
C ILE A 19 9.06 8.91 10.66
N VAL A 20 8.05 9.05 9.79
CA VAL A 20 7.02 10.09 9.93
C VAL A 20 6.24 9.91 11.23
N PHE A 21 5.88 8.67 11.59
CA PHE A 21 5.21 8.37 12.85
C PHE A 21 6.06 8.75 14.07
N ARG A 22 7.36 8.40 14.06
CA ARG A 22 8.31 8.76 15.12
C ARG A 22 8.42 10.27 15.30
N GLU A 23 8.64 11.02 14.22
CA GLU A 23 8.81 12.48 14.32
C GLU A 23 7.51 13.20 14.63
N PHE A 24 6.39 12.75 14.04
CA PHE A 24 5.08 13.32 14.33
C PHE A 24 4.63 13.04 15.78
N SER A 25 5.10 11.94 16.38
CA SER A 25 4.89 11.65 17.82
C SER A 25 5.68 12.59 18.73
N LYS A 26 6.87 13.02 18.33
CA LYS A 26 7.69 13.98 19.10
C LYS A 26 7.15 15.40 18.99
N ASN A 27 6.76 15.81 17.77
CA ASN A 27 6.25 17.14 17.49
C ASN A 27 5.07 17.08 16.53
N ASN A 28 3.86 17.11 17.08
CA ASN A 28 2.62 17.05 16.34
C ASN A 28 2.07 18.44 15.94
N LYS A 29 2.82 19.53 16.17
CA LYS A 29 2.33 20.91 15.95
C LYS A 29 2.31 21.31 14.48
N THR A 30 3.19 20.75 13.66
CA THR A 30 3.32 21.09 12.24
C THR A 30 3.13 19.89 11.34
N PHE A 31 2.50 20.10 10.19
CA PHE A 31 2.27 19.07 9.18
C PHE A 31 3.29 19.09 8.03
N HIS A 32 4.34 19.92 8.10
CA HIS A 32 5.31 20.05 6.99
C HIS A 32 6.04 18.72 6.69
N LEU A 33 6.60 18.06 7.70
CA LEU A 33 7.26 16.76 7.53
C LEU A 33 6.29 15.69 7.02
N PHE A 34 5.06 15.70 7.56
CA PHE A 34 3.98 14.81 7.12
C PHE A 34 3.61 15.02 5.65
N ASN A 35 3.44 16.28 5.23
CA ASN A 35 3.18 16.66 3.85
C ASN A 35 4.34 16.28 2.92
N SER A 36 5.59 16.50 3.34
CA SER A 36 6.76 16.01 2.60
C SER A 36 6.76 14.50 2.43
N GLY A 37 6.37 13.73 3.46
CA GLY A 37 6.20 12.28 3.35
C GLY A 37 5.13 11.88 2.32
N ILE A 38 3.98 12.55 2.31
CA ILE A 38 2.91 12.31 1.32
C ILE A 38 3.41 12.62 -0.10
N ASN A 39 4.03 13.79 -0.31
CA ASN A 39 4.49 14.24 -1.62
C ASN A 39 5.60 13.32 -2.16
N LEU A 40 6.53 12.91 -1.29
CA LEU A 40 7.59 11.97 -1.64
C LEU A 40 7.00 10.62 -2.08
N ARG A 41 6.03 10.07 -1.35
CA ARG A 41 5.33 8.82 -1.75
C ARG A 41 4.60 8.97 -3.07
N PHE A 42 3.96 10.13 -3.30
CA PHE A 42 3.29 10.39 -4.56
C PHE A 42 4.26 10.45 -5.74
N ILE A 43 5.45 11.05 -5.56
CA ILE A 43 6.51 11.05 -6.57
C ILE A 43 7.05 9.63 -6.83
N LEU A 44 7.34 8.87 -5.76
CA LEU A 44 7.79 7.48 -5.88
C LEU A 44 6.75 6.59 -6.60
N TYR A 45 5.46 6.84 -6.34
CA TYR A 45 4.37 6.17 -7.03
C TYR A 45 4.38 6.48 -8.53
N LEU A 46 4.52 7.75 -8.91
CA LEU A 46 4.59 8.14 -10.33
C LEU A 46 5.79 7.51 -11.03
N ILE A 47 6.96 7.51 -10.39
CA ILE A 47 8.17 6.85 -10.91
C ILE A 47 7.90 5.35 -11.11
N LEU A 48 7.23 4.70 -10.17
CA LEU A 48 6.92 3.28 -10.24
C LEU A 48 5.97 2.94 -11.39
N VAL A 49 4.88 3.69 -11.53
CA VAL A 49 3.90 3.47 -12.60
C VAL A 49 4.53 3.73 -13.97
N ALA A 50 5.32 4.80 -14.09
CA ALA A 50 6.04 5.10 -15.33
C ALA A 50 7.05 3.99 -15.67
N GLY A 51 7.88 3.59 -14.69
CA GLY A 51 8.86 2.51 -14.85
C GLY A 51 8.22 1.17 -15.22
N PHE A 52 7.08 0.82 -14.61
CA PHE A 52 6.33 -0.37 -14.98
C PHE A 52 5.82 -0.31 -16.43
N ASN A 53 5.19 0.80 -16.85
CA ASN A 53 4.65 0.90 -18.21
C ASN A 53 5.75 0.93 -19.28
N ILE A 54 6.94 1.45 -18.96
CA ILE A 54 8.11 1.41 -19.85
C ILE A 54 8.65 -0.03 -19.96
N THR A 55 8.69 -0.79 -18.86
CA THR A 55 9.26 -2.14 -18.83
C THR A 55 8.29 -3.24 -19.26
N ALA A 56 6.97 -3.01 -19.12
CA ALA A 56 5.94 -4.00 -19.41
C ALA A 56 5.96 -4.57 -20.84
N PRO A 57 6.21 -3.78 -21.91
CA PRO A 57 6.34 -4.31 -23.26
C PRO A 57 7.53 -5.26 -23.43
N PHE A 58 8.64 -5.02 -22.70
CA PHE A 58 9.83 -5.88 -22.76
C PHE A 58 9.64 -7.21 -22.03
N LEU A 59 8.68 -7.28 -21.11
CA LEU A 59 8.35 -8.49 -20.34
C LEU A 59 7.35 -9.41 -21.06
N SER A 60 7.01 -9.13 -22.32
CA SER A 60 6.04 -9.90 -23.11
C SER A 60 4.66 -10.06 -22.44
N LEU A 61 4.26 -9.07 -21.63
CA LEU A 61 2.96 -9.06 -20.96
C LEU A 61 1.83 -8.80 -21.96
N SER A 62 0.70 -9.49 -21.79
CA SER A 62 -0.49 -9.24 -22.60
C SER A 62 -1.12 -7.88 -22.28
N SER A 63 -1.82 -7.27 -23.24
CA SER A 63 -2.51 -5.98 -23.03
C SER A 63 -3.51 -6.02 -21.87
N LYS A 64 -4.14 -7.17 -21.62
CA LYS A 64 -5.06 -7.37 -20.50
C LYS A 64 -4.32 -7.35 -19.15
N GLU A 65 -3.14 -7.95 -19.07
CA GLU A 65 -2.34 -7.96 -17.84
C GLU A 65 -1.78 -6.59 -17.49
N ILE A 66 -1.37 -5.82 -18.50
CA ILE A 66 -0.93 -4.43 -18.34
C ILE A 66 -2.09 -3.58 -17.81
N LEU A 67 -3.28 -3.70 -18.41
CA LEU A 67 -4.48 -3.00 -17.96
C LEU A 67 -4.83 -3.33 -16.50
N LEU A 68 -4.89 -4.62 -16.15
CA LEU A 68 -5.19 -5.06 -14.79
C LEU A 68 -4.15 -4.57 -13.79
N SER A 69 -2.86 -4.62 -14.15
CA SER A 69 -1.78 -4.14 -13.28
C SER A 69 -1.86 -2.63 -13.05
N ASN A 70 -2.18 -1.85 -14.08
CA ASN A 70 -2.40 -0.41 -13.94
C ASN A 70 -3.59 -0.07 -13.03
N ILE A 71 -4.71 -0.80 -13.14
CA ILE A 71 -5.86 -0.63 -12.22
C ILE A 71 -5.46 -0.98 -10.78
N LEU A 72 -4.60 -1.99 -10.60
CA LEU A 72 -4.08 -2.38 -9.29
C LEU A 72 -3.07 -1.38 -8.72
N PHE A 73 -2.27 -0.72 -9.57
CA PHE A 73 -1.41 0.38 -9.12
C PHE A 73 -2.23 1.55 -8.60
N PHE A 74 -3.37 1.88 -9.21
CA PHE A 74 -4.28 2.88 -8.64
C PHE A 74 -4.76 2.51 -7.23
N THR A 75 -4.91 1.22 -6.92
CA THR A 75 -5.28 0.79 -5.56
C THR A 75 -4.24 1.14 -4.51
N ILE A 76 -2.96 1.30 -4.89
CA ILE A 76 -1.88 1.71 -3.98
C ILE A 76 -2.15 3.09 -3.35
N ILE A 77 -2.77 4.01 -4.09
CA ILE A 77 -3.11 5.35 -3.57
C ILE A 77 -4.21 5.25 -2.52
N PHE A 78 -5.29 4.53 -2.84
CA PHE A 78 -6.55 4.62 -2.10
C PHE A 78 -6.68 3.60 -0.97
N SER A 79 -6.03 2.47 -1.09
CA SER A 79 -6.26 1.33 -0.21
C SER A 79 -5.55 1.49 1.13
N ALA A 80 -6.27 1.16 2.20
CA ALA A 80 -5.66 1.00 3.52
C ALA A 80 -4.86 -0.31 3.63
N LYS A 81 -5.07 -1.27 2.71
CA LYS A 81 -4.42 -2.59 2.70
C LYS A 81 -3.09 -2.59 1.94
N THR A 82 -2.92 -1.68 0.99
CA THR A 82 -1.67 -1.47 0.26
C THR A 82 -0.99 -0.22 0.79
N PHE A 83 -0.05 -0.47 1.71
CA PHE A 83 0.76 0.39 2.57
C PHE A 83 1.42 1.63 1.92
N VAL A 84 0.69 2.58 1.36
CA VAL A 84 1.36 3.76 0.78
C VAL A 84 0.74 5.09 1.19
N ILE A 85 -0.31 5.58 0.55
CA ILE A 85 -0.74 6.96 0.85
C ILE A 85 -1.71 6.97 2.02
N ARG A 86 -2.72 6.10 2.00
CA ARG A 86 -3.76 6.08 3.02
C ARG A 86 -3.27 5.67 4.41
N GLU A 87 -2.29 4.78 4.47
CA GLU A 87 -1.71 4.41 5.75
C GLU A 87 -0.95 5.59 6.38
N LEU A 88 -0.20 6.35 5.59
CA LEU A 88 0.42 7.58 6.07
C LEU A 88 -0.66 8.55 6.58
N LEU A 89 -1.81 8.68 5.91
CA LEU A 89 -2.95 9.47 6.41
C LEU A 89 -3.49 9.00 7.76
N SER A 90 -3.25 7.74 8.14
CA SER A 90 -3.61 7.22 9.45
C SER A 90 -2.64 7.63 10.57
N THR A 91 -1.41 8.06 10.23
CA THR A 91 -0.36 8.42 11.20
C THR A 91 -0.82 9.47 12.22
N PRO A 92 -1.48 10.59 11.85
CA PRO A 92 -1.96 11.56 12.84
C PRO A 92 -3.02 10.98 13.79
N PHE A 93 -3.83 10.03 13.31
CA PHE A 93 -4.79 9.31 14.16
C PHE A 93 -4.08 8.33 15.10
N LYS A 94 -3.06 7.60 14.62
CA LYS A 94 -2.20 6.71 15.42
C LYS A 94 -1.53 7.47 16.56
N VAL A 95 -0.87 8.59 16.25
CA VAL A 95 -0.15 9.43 17.23
C VAL A 95 -1.06 9.98 18.31
N ASN A 96 -2.30 10.34 17.97
CA ASN A 96 -3.27 10.87 18.92
C ASN A 96 -4.15 9.79 19.56
N LEU A 97 -3.80 8.50 19.44
CA LEU A 97 -4.55 7.36 19.97
C LEU A 97 -6.02 7.27 19.48
N LYS A 98 -6.33 7.85 18.32
CA LYS A 98 -7.68 7.87 17.72
C LYS A 98 -7.82 6.83 16.62
N MET A 99 -7.40 5.59 16.89
CA MET A 99 -7.41 4.48 15.93
C MET A 99 -8.81 4.03 15.49
N HIS A 100 -9.85 4.42 16.22
CA HIS A 100 -11.24 4.15 15.84
C HIS A 100 -11.61 4.75 14.47
N TYR A 101 -11.03 5.89 14.06
CA TYR A 101 -11.27 6.44 12.72
C TYR A 101 -10.72 5.55 11.60
N PRO A 102 -9.41 5.25 11.53
CA PRO A 102 -8.90 4.38 10.46
C PRO A 102 -9.52 2.98 10.48
N MET A 103 -9.84 2.44 11.66
CA MET A 103 -10.57 1.16 11.78
C MET A 103 -11.97 1.23 11.18
N PHE A 104 -12.77 2.25 11.53
CA PHE A 104 -14.10 2.45 10.96
C PHE A 104 -14.06 2.60 9.43
N LEU A 105 -13.09 3.34 8.92
CA LEU A 105 -12.91 3.52 7.48
C LEU A 105 -12.54 2.20 6.78
N SER A 106 -11.67 1.38 7.38
CA SER A 106 -11.32 0.07 6.86
C SER A 106 -12.52 -0.90 6.86
N LEU A 107 -13.34 -0.86 7.92
CA LEU A 107 -14.59 -1.61 7.99
C LEU A 107 -15.56 -1.19 6.87
N LEU A 108 -15.71 0.11 6.65
CA LEU A 108 -16.54 0.65 5.58
C LEU A 108 -16.08 0.13 4.21
N ASP A 109 -14.79 0.16 3.90
CA ASP A 109 -14.28 -0.34 2.62
C ASP A 109 -14.55 -1.84 2.44
N ASN A 110 -14.41 -2.62 3.52
CA ASN A 110 -14.66 -4.06 3.48
C ASN A 110 -16.15 -4.37 3.24
N ILE A 111 -17.06 -3.60 3.83
CA ILE A 111 -18.50 -3.75 3.60
C ILE A 111 -18.84 -3.41 2.15
N ILE A 112 -18.28 -2.32 1.61
CA ILE A 112 -18.48 -1.91 0.22
C ILE A 112 -17.92 -2.96 -0.73
N LEU A 113 -16.72 -3.47 -0.45
CA LEU A 113 -16.09 -4.54 -1.23
C LEU A 113 -16.95 -5.80 -1.22
N LEU A 114 -17.47 -6.22 -0.06
CA LEU A 114 -18.33 -7.38 0.08
C LEU A 114 -19.60 -7.22 -0.78
N PHE A 115 -20.24 -6.05 -0.71
CA PHE A 115 -21.41 -5.77 -1.53
C PHE A 115 -21.10 -5.85 -3.03
N MET A 116 -19.97 -5.27 -3.47
CA MET A 116 -19.55 -5.33 -4.87
C MET A 116 -19.24 -6.78 -5.30
N ILE A 117 -18.57 -7.57 -4.47
CA ILE A 117 -18.27 -8.98 -4.80
C ILE A 117 -19.55 -9.80 -4.97
N VAL A 118 -20.59 -9.57 -4.17
CA VAL A 118 -21.88 -10.26 -4.33
C VAL A 118 -22.53 -9.95 -5.70
N LEU A 119 -22.33 -8.75 -6.23
CA LEU A 119 -22.82 -8.34 -7.54
C LEU A 119 -21.99 -8.89 -8.71
N MET A 120 -20.81 -9.47 -8.45
CA MET A 120 -19.91 -10.00 -9.48
C MET A 120 -20.55 -11.11 -10.32
N LYS A 121 -21.48 -11.89 -9.75
CA LYS A 121 -22.15 -13.01 -10.44
C LYS A 121 -22.91 -12.59 -11.70
N PHE A 122 -23.23 -11.31 -11.84
CA PHE A 122 -23.98 -10.77 -12.98
C PHE A 122 -23.06 -10.23 -14.10
N MET A 123 -21.74 -10.32 -13.95
CA MET A 123 -20.77 -9.68 -14.84
C MET A 123 -20.09 -10.68 -15.77
N LYS A 124 -19.83 -10.25 -17.02
CA LYS A 124 -19.24 -11.11 -18.07
C LYS A 124 -17.74 -11.37 -17.88
N ASP A 125 -17.00 -10.44 -17.29
CA ASP A 125 -15.58 -10.60 -16.94
C ASP A 125 -15.40 -10.45 -15.42
N PRO A 126 -15.49 -11.57 -14.65
CA PRO A 126 -15.39 -11.54 -13.20
C PRO A 126 -14.04 -11.00 -12.70
N LEU A 127 -12.96 -11.25 -13.43
CA LEU A 127 -11.61 -10.85 -13.02
C LEU A 127 -11.41 -9.33 -13.13
N LEU A 128 -11.81 -8.76 -14.27
CA LEU A 128 -11.78 -7.30 -14.46
C LEU A 128 -12.67 -6.62 -13.43
N TYR A 129 -13.89 -7.14 -13.25
CA TYR A 129 -14.86 -6.59 -12.30
C TYR A 129 -14.33 -6.64 -10.87
N PHE A 130 -13.76 -7.77 -10.43
CA PHE A 130 -13.16 -7.90 -9.11
C PHE A 130 -12.05 -6.86 -8.89
N THR A 131 -11.17 -6.66 -9.88
CA THR A 131 -10.06 -5.71 -9.80
C THR A 131 -10.57 -4.27 -9.65
N ILE A 132 -11.59 -3.90 -10.42
CA ILE A 132 -12.21 -2.58 -10.36
C ILE A 132 -12.95 -2.40 -9.02
N ALA A 133 -13.74 -3.39 -8.60
CA ALA A 133 -14.45 -3.37 -7.32
C ALA A 133 -13.48 -3.21 -6.14
N TYR A 134 -12.35 -3.93 -6.18
CA TYR A 134 -11.29 -3.84 -5.18
C TYR A 134 -10.67 -2.44 -5.10
N THR A 135 -10.45 -1.77 -6.24
CA THR A 135 -9.95 -0.39 -6.23
C THR A 135 -11.00 0.61 -5.77
N ILE A 136 -12.22 0.53 -6.31
CA ILE A 136 -13.30 1.49 -6.03
C ILE A 136 -13.75 1.43 -4.58
N SER A 137 -13.79 0.24 -3.97
CA SER A 137 -14.25 0.09 -2.59
C SER A 137 -13.42 0.89 -1.57
N ASN A 138 -12.18 1.24 -1.91
CA ASN A 138 -11.26 1.97 -1.03
C ASN A 138 -11.35 3.50 -1.17
N ILE A 139 -11.97 4.01 -2.24
CA ILE A 139 -12.09 5.44 -2.52
C ILE A 139 -12.89 6.17 -1.42
N PRO A 140 -14.04 5.66 -0.94
CA PRO A 140 -14.82 6.32 0.10
C PRO A 140 -14.02 6.47 1.41
N GLY A 141 -13.35 5.40 1.85
CA GLY A 141 -12.51 5.44 3.04
C GLY A 141 -11.34 6.42 2.91
N PHE A 142 -10.74 6.52 1.72
CA PHE A 142 -9.69 7.50 1.42
C PHE A 142 -10.21 8.95 1.52
N ILE A 143 -11.33 9.29 0.87
CA ILE A 143 -11.90 10.64 0.91
C ILE A 143 -12.29 11.03 2.35
N LEU A 144 -12.94 10.13 3.07
CA LEU A 144 -13.32 10.36 4.46
C LEU A 144 -12.11 10.51 5.39
N SER A 145 -10.98 9.86 5.10
CA SER A 145 -9.75 10.02 5.87
C SER A 145 -9.26 11.47 5.85
N PHE A 146 -9.21 12.11 4.67
CA PHE A 146 -8.88 13.53 4.54
C PHE A 146 -9.89 14.44 5.22
N TYR A 147 -11.19 14.12 5.09
CA TYR A 147 -12.25 14.87 5.74
C TYR A 147 -12.09 14.86 7.28
N PHE A 148 -11.90 13.68 7.88
CA PHE A 148 -11.69 13.57 9.32
C PHE A 148 -10.38 14.21 9.76
N LEU A 149 -9.33 14.10 8.95
CA LEU A 149 -8.03 14.70 9.25
C LEU A 149 -8.13 16.23 9.33
N LYS A 150 -8.79 16.85 8.33
CA LYS A 150 -9.09 18.29 8.32
C LYS A 150 -9.97 18.70 9.50
N LYS A 151 -11.06 17.97 9.74
CA LYS A 151 -12.05 18.30 10.79
C LYS A 151 -11.52 18.16 12.20
N LYS A 152 -10.65 17.17 12.47
CA LYS A 152 -10.20 16.86 13.84
C LYS A 152 -8.84 17.43 14.19
N PHE A 153 -7.97 17.62 13.21
CA PHE A 153 -6.60 18.07 13.44
C PHE A 153 -6.23 19.35 12.70
N GLY A 154 -7.19 20.01 12.04
CA GLY A 154 -6.95 21.26 11.31
C GLY A 154 -5.98 21.10 10.14
N TYR A 155 -5.82 19.87 9.64
CA TYR A 155 -4.86 19.55 8.59
C TYR A 155 -5.10 20.37 7.32
N LYS A 156 -4.01 20.93 6.79
CA LYS A 156 -3.95 21.59 5.50
C LYS A 156 -2.86 20.90 4.68
N TYR A 157 -3.27 20.40 3.52
CA TYR A 157 -2.33 19.87 2.55
C TYR A 157 -1.51 21.03 1.98
N GLU A 158 -0.20 20.81 1.90
CA GLU A 158 0.76 21.74 1.33
C GLU A 158 1.77 20.94 0.50
N PHE A 159 2.07 21.42 -0.70
CA PHE A 159 3.10 20.80 -1.51
C PHE A 159 4.47 21.32 -1.06
N THR A 160 5.13 20.55 -0.19
CA THR A 160 6.51 20.81 0.27
C THR A 160 7.37 19.56 0.11
N LEU A 161 8.59 19.75 -0.38
CA LEU A 161 9.61 18.71 -0.49
C LEU A 161 10.84 18.98 0.38
N GLU A 162 10.78 19.98 1.24
CA GLU A 162 11.90 20.47 2.06
C GLU A 162 12.60 19.34 2.83
N HIS A 163 11.82 18.40 3.39
CA HIS A 163 12.35 17.32 4.23
C HIS A 163 12.56 16.00 3.47
N SER A 164 12.38 15.98 2.15
CA SER A 164 12.32 14.72 1.37
C SER A 164 13.65 13.97 1.34
N GLN A 165 14.77 14.68 1.17
CA GLN A 165 16.09 14.04 1.15
C GLN A 165 16.44 13.45 2.52
N TRP A 166 16.13 14.17 3.60
CA TRP A 166 16.32 13.69 4.95
C TRP A 166 15.44 12.47 5.25
N LEU A 167 14.16 12.52 4.85
CA LEU A 167 13.23 11.39 4.97
C LEU A 167 13.75 10.15 4.24
N LEU A 168 14.21 10.28 2.99
CA LEU A 168 14.79 9.16 2.24
C LEU A 168 15.99 8.56 2.95
N LYS A 169 16.90 9.40 3.47
CA LYS A 169 18.12 8.95 4.16
C LYS A 169 17.79 8.19 5.45
N GLU A 170 16.87 8.71 6.26
CA GLU A 170 16.45 8.08 7.52
C GLU A 170 15.59 6.84 7.30
N SER A 171 14.86 6.78 6.18
CA SER A 171 13.99 5.64 5.86
C SER A 171 14.78 4.49 5.22
N LEU A 172 15.97 4.74 4.68
CA LEU A 172 16.79 3.72 4.00
C LEU A 172 17.15 2.52 4.90
N PRO A 173 17.59 2.68 6.17
CA PRO A 173 17.82 1.56 7.07
C PRO A 173 16.54 0.76 7.35
N MET A 174 15.41 1.45 7.51
CA MET A 174 14.10 0.81 7.74
C MET A 174 13.65 0.02 6.51
N PHE A 175 13.83 0.58 5.32
CA PHE A 175 13.57 -0.12 4.07
C PHE A 175 14.45 -1.38 3.94
N GLY A 176 15.74 -1.27 4.23
CA GLY A 176 16.67 -2.40 4.25
C GLY A 176 16.23 -3.50 5.22
N PHE A 177 15.82 -3.11 6.44
CA PHE A 177 15.26 -4.04 7.42
C PHE A 177 14.02 -4.76 6.87
N VAL A 178 13.04 -4.03 6.34
CA VAL A 178 11.81 -4.62 5.79
C VAL A 178 12.10 -5.58 4.63
N VAL A 179 13.03 -5.23 3.73
CA VAL A 179 13.42 -6.11 2.62
C VAL A 179 14.10 -7.37 3.14
N LEU A 180 15.08 -7.24 4.04
CA LEU A 180 15.79 -8.38 4.61
C LEU A 180 14.85 -9.31 5.39
N THR A 181 13.92 -8.76 6.18
CA THR A 181 12.90 -9.55 6.88
C THR A 181 11.99 -10.27 5.89
N ASN A 182 11.58 -9.64 4.79
CA ASN A 182 10.76 -10.31 3.78
C ASN A 182 11.51 -11.44 3.07
N ILE A 183 12.80 -11.24 2.77
CA ILE A 183 13.65 -12.30 2.19
C ILE A 183 13.78 -13.45 3.20
N PHE A 184 14.13 -13.13 4.44
CA PHE A 184 14.27 -14.11 5.51
C PHE A 184 13.00 -14.96 5.71
N LEU A 185 11.81 -14.33 5.72
CA LEU A 185 10.54 -15.04 5.87
C LEU A 185 10.17 -15.91 4.65
N GLN A 186 10.72 -15.62 3.47
CA GLN A 186 10.41 -16.36 2.24
C GLN A 186 11.51 -17.36 1.86
N ILE A 187 12.70 -17.26 2.45
CA ILE A 187 13.86 -18.08 2.04
C ILE A 187 13.60 -19.57 2.28
N ASP A 188 12.92 -19.93 3.36
CA ASP A 188 12.57 -21.31 3.69
C ASP A 188 11.67 -21.93 2.61
N ILE A 189 10.70 -21.16 2.11
CA ILE A 189 9.80 -21.57 1.02
C ILE A 189 10.59 -21.79 -0.27
N VAL A 190 11.53 -20.90 -0.59
CA VAL A 190 12.37 -20.99 -1.80
C VAL A 190 13.30 -22.21 -1.72
N ILE A 191 13.97 -22.41 -0.59
CA ILE A 191 14.87 -23.55 -0.36
C ILE A 191 14.08 -24.86 -0.41
N LEU A 192 12.91 -24.94 0.24
CA LEU A 192 12.08 -26.14 0.24
C LEU A 192 11.58 -26.49 -1.16
N ASN A 193 11.19 -25.48 -1.95
CA ASN A 193 10.78 -25.69 -3.33
C ASN A 193 11.90 -26.27 -4.20
N ALA A 194 13.14 -25.83 -3.97
CA ALA A 194 14.31 -26.34 -4.69
C ALA A 194 14.68 -27.77 -4.28
N LEU A 195 14.43 -28.16 -3.03
CA LEU A 195 14.84 -29.47 -2.49
C LEU A 195 13.78 -30.58 -2.67
N LYS A 196 12.50 -30.27 -2.45
CA LYS A 196 11.43 -31.29 -2.40
C LYS A 196 10.32 -31.09 -3.41
N GLY A 197 10.21 -29.89 -3.98
CA GLY A 197 9.16 -29.55 -4.95
C GLY A 197 7.93 -28.90 -4.31
N SER A 198 6.94 -28.62 -5.14
CA SER A 198 5.86 -27.69 -4.80
C SER A 198 4.79 -28.26 -3.88
N TYR A 199 4.68 -29.58 -3.73
CA TYR A 199 3.69 -30.22 -2.86
C TYR A 199 4.03 -29.96 -1.37
N GLU A 200 5.28 -30.19 -1.00
CA GLU A 200 5.83 -29.97 0.34
C GLU A 200 5.80 -28.49 0.71
N VAL A 201 6.08 -27.62 -0.26
CA VAL A 201 5.92 -26.17 -0.12
C VAL A 201 4.49 -25.79 0.21
N GLY A 202 3.50 -26.47 -0.40
CA GLY A 202 2.08 -26.27 -0.11
C GLY A 202 1.75 -26.56 1.36
N ILE A 203 2.22 -27.70 1.88
CA ILE A 203 2.03 -28.09 3.28
C ILE A 203 2.71 -27.10 4.23
N TYR A 204 3.97 -26.75 3.96
CA TYR A 204 4.73 -25.81 4.79
C TYR A 204 4.09 -24.42 4.79
N SER A 205 3.71 -23.91 3.61
CA SER A 205 3.05 -22.61 3.46
C SER A 205 1.69 -22.53 4.17
N ALA A 206 1.00 -23.66 4.34
CA ALA A 206 -0.23 -23.71 5.13
C ALA A 206 0.05 -23.46 6.62
N GLY A 207 1.12 -24.07 7.16
CA GLY A 207 1.58 -23.84 8.53
C GLY A 207 2.02 -22.39 8.77
N VAL A 208 2.84 -21.84 7.87
CA VAL A 208 3.33 -20.45 7.96
C VAL A 208 2.19 -19.42 7.97
N ARG A 209 1.06 -19.70 7.31
CA ARG A 209 -0.09 -18.78 7.31
C ARG A 209 -0.86 -18.75 8.63
N LEU A 210 -0.71 -19.76 9.47
CA LEU A 210 -1.42 -19.89 10.74
C LEU A 210 -0.65 -19.26 11.92
N THR A 211 0.64 -18.97 11.73
CA THR A 211 1.55 -18.36 12.71
C THR A 211 1.82 -16.90 12.39
#